data_AF-A0A350IDE4-F1
#
_entry.id   AF-A0A350IDE4-F1
#
_cell.length_a   1.000
_cell.length_b   1.000
_cell.length_c   1.000
_cell.angle_alpha   90.00
_cell.angle_beta   90.00
_cell.angle_gamma   90.00
#
_symmetry.space_group_name_H-M   'P 1'
#
loop_
_entity.id
_entity.type
_entity.pdbx_description
1 polymer ?
#
loop_
_entity_poly.entity_id
_entity_poly.type
_entity_poly.pdbx_seq_one_letter_code
_entity_poly.pdbx_strand_id
1 'polypeptide(L)'
;MPFFRNFPITNYRFGEENASALFQDLTTYIDIIDQIANDGSFYETTFIQDGVRPDVLSYELYQTANLYWTFFLLNHTLRYQGWPMSSAEVYDYAKVYYPNTVIRSDATMHGEFYIGDIVADRVNFDEFGTLFKGRILEKSY
;
A
#
# COMPACT_ATOMS: atom_id res chain seq x y z
N MET A 1 16.93 -12.19 3.07
CA MET A 1 16.37 -11.11 3.91
C MET A 1 17.50 -10.47 4.71
N PRO A 2 18.08 -9.36 4.25
CA PRO A 2 19.26 -8.75 4.86
C PRO A 2 19.00 -8.11 6.23
N PHE A 3 17.79 -7.61 6.48
CA PHE A 3 17.43 -6.93 7.73
C PHE A 3 17.56 -7.83 8.97
N PHE A 4 16.93 -8.99 8.93
CA PHE A 4 16.87 -9.87 10.10
C PHE A 4 18.20 -10.58 10.37
N ARG A 5 19.17 -10.59 9.44
CA ARG A 5 20.42 -11.38 9.57
C ARG A 5 21.17 -11.19 10.90
N ASN A 6 21.06 -10.00 11.51
CA ASN A 6 21.76 -9.65 12.74
C ASN A 6 20.96 -9.92 14.03
N PHE A 7 19.76 -10.50 13.91
CA PHE A 7 18.90 -10.78 15.05
C PHE A 7 19.36 -12.08 15.73
N PRO A 8 19.32 -12.16 17.07
CA PRO A 8 19.74 -13.35 17.79
C PRO A 8 18.89 -14.56 17.40
N ILE A 9 19.51 -15.73 17.38
CA ILE A 9 18.82 -16.99 17.13
C ILE A 9 18.49 -17.62 18.48
N THR A 10 17.23 -17.94 18.69
CA THR A 10 16.73 -18.55 19.93
C THR A 10 16.04 -19.87 19.62
N ASN A 11 15.98 -20.76 20.62
CA ASN A 11 15.19 -21.98 20.51
C ASN A 11 13.72 -21.61 20.74
N TYR A 12 12.93 -21.68 19.67
CA TYR A 12 11.50 -21.39 19.70
C TYR A 12 10.69 -22.67 19.51
N ARG A 13 9.62 -22.80 20.28
CA ARG A 13 8.69 -23.94 20.22
C ARG A 13 7.42 -23.50 19.48
N PHE A 14 7.11 -24.14 18.36
CA PHE A 14 5.90 -23.83 17.61
C PHE A 14 4.72 -24.63 18.18
N GLY A 15 3.82 -23.94 18.89
CA GLY A 15 2.61 -24.54 19.48
C GLY A 15 2.91 -25.66 20.49
N GLU A 16 2.41 -26.85 20.19
CA GLU A 16 2.54 -28.06 21.03
C GLU A 16 3.65 -29.02 20.55
N GLU A 17 4.56 -28.57 19.68
CA GLU A 17 5.72 -29.40 19.31
C GLU A 17 6.62 -29.67 20.52
N ASN A 18 7.07 -30.92 20.67
CA ASN A 18 8.03 -31.30 21.70
C ASN A 18 9.47 -30.88 21.37
N ALA A 19 9.78 -30.67 20.10
CA ALA A 19 11.10 -30.24 19.65
C ALA A 19 11.15 -28.72 19.52
N SER A 20 12.24 -28.11 19.97
CA SER A 20 12.52 -26.68 19.73
C SER A 20 13.28 -26.52 18.42
N ALA A 21 12.90 -25.52 17.63
CA ALA A 21 13.61 -25.14 16.41
C ALA A 21 14.45 -23.89 16.66
N LEU A 22 15.64 -23.84 16.06
CA LEU A 22 16.45 -22.62 15.99
C LEU A 22 15.72 -21.62 15.08
N PHE A 23 15.22 -20.54 15.67
CA PHE A 23 14.49 -19.50 14.98
C PHE A 23 15.04 -18.12 15.31
N GLN A 24 14.87 -17.19 14.39
CA GLN A 24 15.31 -15.81 14.56
C GLN A 24 14.35 -15.06 15.49
N ASP A 25 14.87 -14.40 16.53
CA ASP A 25 14.04 -13.68 17.48
C ASP A 25 13.51 -12.36 16.91
N LEU A 26 12.27 -12.39 16.40
CA LEU A 26 11.59 -11.23 15.82
C LEU A 26 11.05 -10.23 16.86
N THR A 27 11.15 -10.52 18.16
CA THR A 27 10.68 -9.61 19.22
C THR A 27 11.71 -8.53 19.55
N THR A 28 12.91 -8.62 18.99
CA THR A 28 13.96 -7.65 19.21
C THR A 28 13.57 -6.28 18.64
N TYR A 29 13.66 -5.27 19.49
CA TYR A 29 13.37 -3.88 19.16
C TYR A 29 14.68 -3.12 18.87
N ILE A 30 14.68 -2.29 17.84
CA ILE A 30 15.82 -1.45 17.47
C ILE A 30 15.42 0.02 17.65
N ASP A 31 15.88 0.62 18.74
CA ASP A 31 15.53 2.00 19.14
C ASP A 31 16.13 3.07 18.19
N ILE A 32 17.33 2.81 17.67
CA ILE A 32 18.08 3.75 16.81
C ILE A 32 17.28 4.13 15.55
N ILE A 33 16.49 3.20 14.99
CA ILE A 33 15.71 3.46 13.78
C ILE A 33 14.63 4.51 14.05
N ASP A 34 13.98 4.46 15.21
CA ASP A 34 12.89 5.37 15.58
C ASP A 34 13.44 6.77 15.88
N GLN A 35 14.63 6.85 16.46
CA GLN A 35 15.31 8.14 16.67
C GLN A 35 15.68 8.83 15.35
N ILE A 36 16.21 8.09 14.37
CA ILE A 36 16.63 8.66 13.08
C ILE A 36 15.41 9.01 12.22
N ALA A 37 14.33 8.21 12.28
CA ALA A 37 13.09 8.47 11.54
C ALA A 37 12.48 9.85 11.85
N ASN A 38 12.70 10.38 13.04
CA ASN A 38 12.23 11.70 13.46
C ASN A 38 13.10 12.87 12.97
N ASP A 39 14.31 12.61 12.44
CA ASP A 39 15.20 13.65 11.92
C ASP A 39 14.93 13.90 10.43
N GLY A 40 14.04 14.85 10.16
CA GLY A 40 13.62 15.23 8.80
C GLY A 40 14.70 15.85 7.93
N SER A 41 15.90 16.14 8.45
CA SER A 41 16.96 16.80 7.67
C SER A 41 17.70 15.87 6.70
N PHE A 42 17.55 14.55 6.86
CA PHE A 42 18.27 13.54 6.08
C PHE A 42 17.43 12.82 5.02
N TYR A 43 16.16 13.19 4.86
CA TYR A 43 15.24 12.48 3.96
C TYR A 43 14.86 13.30 2.73
N GLU A 44 14.78 12.61 1.60
CA GLU A 44 14.27 13.15 0.34
C GLU A 44 13.04 12.36 -0.09
N THR A 45 11.97 13.06 -0.44
CA THR A 45 10.75 12.44 -0.96
C THR A 45 10.94 12.06 -2.41
N THR A 46 10.72 10.79 -2.76
CA THR A 46 10.84 10.28 -4.13
C THR A 46 9.50 9.71 -4.60
N PHE A 47 9.18 9.92 -5.88
CA PHE A 47 8.00 9.33 -6.52
C PHE A 47 8.30 7.92 -7.02
N ILE A 48 7.54 6.95 -6.53
CA ILE A 48 7.60 5.55 -6.99
C ILE A 48 6.90 5.45 -8.34
N GLN A 49 7.60 4.94 -9.35
CA GLN A 49 7.02 4.72 -10.68
C GLN A 49 6.09 3.49 -10.67
N ASP A 50 5.13 3.46 -11.58
CA ASP A 50 4.14 2.36 -11.68
C ASP A 50 4.84 1.01 -11.92
N GLY A 51 4.45 0.00 -11.14
CA GLY A 51 5.00 -1.36 -11.23
C GLY A 51 6.44 -1.55 -10.72
N VAL A 52 7.06 -0.53 -10.13
CA VAL A 52 8.41 -0.69 -9.53
C VAL A 52 8.31 -1.46 -8.23
N ARG A 53 9.12 -2.50 -8.10
CA ARG A 53 9.27 -3.27 -6.86
C ARG A 53 10.27 -2.61 -5.90
N PRO A 54 10.15 -2.82 -4.58
CA PRO A 54 11.02 -2.15 -3.61
C PRO A 54 12.49 -2.54 -3.71
N ASP A 55 12.83 -3.73 -4.22
CA ASP A 55 14.20 -4.16 -4.50
C ASP A 55 14.82 -3.38 -5.67
N VAL A 56 14.03 -3.12 -6.72
CA VAL A 56 14.43 -2.34 -7.89
C VAL A 56 14.66 -0.88 -7.50
N LEU A 57 13.74 -0.27 -6.75
CA LEU A 57 13.91 1.10 -6.26
C LEU A 57 15.14 1.24 -5.37
N SER A 58 15.40 0.23 -4.52
CA SER A 58 16.61 0.19 -3.68
C SER A 58 17.88 0.14 -4.54
N TYR A 59 17.86 -0.60 -5.66
CA TYR A 59 18.98 -0.63 -6.58
C TYR A 59 19.19 0.71 -7.29
N GLU A 60 18.13 1.40 -7.69
CA GLU A 60 18.21 2.71 -8.33
C GLU A 60 18.76 3.80 -7.38
N LEU A 61 18.31 3.82 -6.12
CA LEU A 61 18.72 4.82 -5.14
C LEU A 61 20.07 4.53 -4.50
N TYR A 62 20.30 3.28 -4.11
CA TYR A 62 21.45 2.89 -3.28
C TYR A 62 22.45 1.98 -4.00
N GLN A 63 22.25 1.68 -5.28
CA GLN A 63 23.05 0.72 -6.06
C GLN A 63 23.10 -0.68 -5.43
N THR A 64 22.14 -0.99 -4.55
CA THR A 64 22.04 -2.27 -3.86
C THR A 64 20.59 -2.66 -3.67
N ALA A 65 20.25 -3.90 -4.00
CA ALA A 65 18.92 -4.45 -3.77
C ALA A 65 18.68 -4.84 -2.30
N ASN A 66 19.69 -4.70 -1.41
CA ASN A 66 19.61 -5.20 -0.04
C ASN A 66 19.04 -4.21 0.98
N LEU A 67 18.74 -2.97 0.58
CA LEU A 67 18.29 -1.90 1.49
C LEU A 67 16.80 -1.60 1.38
N TYR A 68 16.03 -2.42 0.65
CA TYR A 68 14.59 -2.23 0.44
C TYR A 68 13.76 -2.15 1.73
N TRP A 69 14.22 -2.78 2.82
CA TRP A 69 13.54 -2.79 4.12
C TRP A 69 13.52 -1.41 4.78
N THR A 70 14.45 -0.52 4.42
CA THR A 70 14.49 0.86 4.95
C THR A 70 13.23 1.64 4.60
N PHE A 71 12.66 1.44 3.41
CA PHE A 71 11.42 2.11 2.99
C PHE A 71 10.24 1.80 3.92
N PHE A 72 10.12 0.56 4.37
CA PHE A 72 9.07 0.10 5.29
C PHE A 72 9.31 0.53 6.73
N LEU A 73 10.56 0.81 7.10
CA LEU A 73 10.87 1.29 8.44
C LEU A 73 10.54 2.77 8.58
N LEU A 74 10.91 3.57 7.58
CA LEU A 74 10.71 5.02 7.57
C LEU A 74 9.25 5.42 7.36
N ASN A 75 8.48 4.62 6.61
CA ASN A 75 7.09 4.93 6.30
C ASN A 75 6.14 4.00 7.05
N HIS A 76 5.52 4.49 8.13
CA HIS A 76 4.55 3.72 8.91
C HIS A 76 3.36 3.26 8.05
N THR A 77 2.86 4.11 7.15
CA THR A 77 1.72 3.78 6.26
C THR A 77 2.05 2.62 5.32
N LEU A 78 3.22 2.64 4.67
CA LEU A 78 3.69 1.55 3.81
C LEU A 78 3.92 0.25 4.59
N ARG A 79 4.28 0.34 5.89
CA ARG A 79 4.42 -0.85 6.73
C ARG A 79 3.09 -1.56 6.96
N TYR A 80 2.00 -0.80 7.16
CA TYR A 80 0.68 -1.36 7.39
C TYR A 80 -0.04 -1.80 6.10
N GLN A 81 0.07 -0.98 5.05
CA GLN A 81 -0.67 -1.20 3.79
C GLN A 81 0.11 -2.05 2.78
N GLY A 82 1.43 -2.16 2.95
CA GLY A 82 2.31 -2.81 2.00
C GLY A 82 2.81 -1.86 0.92
N TRP A 83 3.45 -2.43 -0.10
CA TRP A 83 3.98 -1.70 -1.24
C TRP A 83 2.85 -1.30 -2.21
N PRO A 84 2.89 -0.11 -2.84
CA PRO A 84 1.91 0.27 -3.83
C PRO A 84 1.83 -0.75 -4.98
N MET A 85 0.59 -1.11 -5.33
CA MET A 85 0.32 -2.00 -6.45
C MET A 85 0.37 -1.24 -7.78
N SER A 86 0.69 -1.96 -8.84
CA SER A 86 0.62 -1.39 -10.18
C SER A 86 -0.82 -1.13 -10.63
N SER A 87 -1.00 -0.21 -11.58
CA SER A 87 -2.31 0.07 -12.17
C SER A 87 -3.01 -1.17 -12.73
N ALA A 88 -2.26 -2.09 -13.33
CA ALA A 88 -2.76 -3.36 -13.85
C ALA A 88 -3.23 -4.31 -12.73
N GLU A 89 -2.44 -4.45 -11.66
CA GLU A 89 -2.82 -5.26 -10.50
C GLU A 89 -4.07 -4.71 -9.82
N VAL A 90 -4.16 -3.39 -9.65
CA VAL A 90 -5.35 -2.74 -9.09
C VAL A 90 -6.58 -3.08 -9.92
N TYR A 91 -6.48 -3.10 -11.25
CA TYR A 91 -7.59 -3.48 -12.13
C TYR A 91 -8.01 -4.94 -11.95
N ASP A 92 -7.05 -5.86 -11.82
CA ASP A 92 -7.36 -7.28 -11.61
C ASP A 92 -7.93 -7.55 -10.22
N TYR A 93 -7.40 -6.90 -9.17
CA TYR A 93 -7.97 -6.95 -7.84
C TYR A 93 -9.36 -6.33 -7.79
N ALA A 94 -9.63 -5.24 -8.52
CA ALA A 94 -10.95 -4.65 -8.59
C ALA A 94 -12.01 -5.65 -9.10
N LYS A 95 -11.68 -6.50 -10.10
CA LYS A 95 -12.58 -7.56 -10.57
C LYS A 95 -12.87 -8.62 -9.51
N VAL A 96 -11.88 -8.93 -8.67
CA VAL A 96 -11.98 -9.93 -7.61
C VAL A 96 -12.78 -9.39 -6.42
N TYR A 97 -12.52 -8.14 -6.00
CA TYR A 97 -13.18 -7.51 -4.85
C TYR A 97 -14.60 -7.05 -5.17
N TYR A 98 -14.87 -6.65 -6.41
CA TYR A 98 -16.19 -6.19 -6.86
C TYR A 98 -16.74 -7.06 -8.00
N PRO A 99 -16.98 -8.36 -7.74
CA PRO A 99 -17.53 -9.24 -8.76
C PRO A 99 -18.96 -8.80 -9.10
N ASN A 100 -19.32 -8.89 -10.38
CA ASN A 100 -20.67 -8.57 -10.91
C ASN A 100 -21.16 -7.14 -10.65
N THR A 101 -20.29 -6.24 -10.21
CA THR A 101 -20.62 -4.82 -10.05
C THR A 101 -20.19 -4.10 -11.33
N VAL A 102 -21.16 -3.51 -12.04
CA VAL A 102 -20.89 -2.71 -13.23
C VAL A 102 -21.40 -1.31 -13.03
N ILE A 103 -20.53 -0.32 -13.24
CA ILE A 103 -20.94 1.08 -13.29
C ILE A 103 -21.43 1.33 -14.72
N ARG A 104 -22.73 1.57 -14.87
CA ARG A 104 -23.28 1.98 -16.16
C ARG A 104 -23.29 3.51 -16.24
N SER A 105 -22.49 4.08 -17.12
CA SER A 105 -22.63 5.50 -17.48
C SER A 105 -23.48 5.62 -18.74
N ASP A 106 -24.49 6.49 -18.69
CA ASP A 106 -25.28 6.88 -19.86
C ASP A 106 -24.85 8.27 -20.40
N ALA A 107 -23.76 8.84 -19.87
CA ALA A 107 -23.23 10.18 -20.21
C ALA A 107 -21.72 10.17 -20.49
N THR A 108 -21.22 11.22 -21.16
CA THR A 108 -19.79 11.41 -21.45
C THR A 108 -18.98 11.57 -20.15
N MET A 109 -18.01 10.67 -19.93
CA MET A 109 -17.18 10.63 -18.71
C MET A 109 -15.84 11.35 -18.84
N HIS A 110 -15.53 11.89 -20.03
CA HIS A 110 -14.25 12.56 -20.27
C HIS A 110 -14.18 13.88 -19.49
N GLY A 111 -13.25 13.99 -18.53
CA GLY A 111 -13.02 15.20 -17.73
C GLY A 111 -13.80 15.29 -16.41
N GLU A 112 -14.46 14.20 -16.02
CA GLU A 112 -15.12 14.03 -14.71
C GLU A 112 -14.43 12.89 -13.93
N PHE A 113 -14.65 12.81 -12.60
CA PHE A 113 -14.05 11.83 -11.67
C PHE A 113 -12.55 12.02 -11.43
N TYR A 114 -12.16 13.17 -10.87
CA TYR A 114 -10.80 13.37 -10.38
C TYR A 114 -10.57 12.55 -9.10
N ILE A 115 -9.29 12.26 -8.81
CA ILE A 115 -8.90 11.53 -7.60
C ILE A 115 -9.37 12.33 -6.38
N GLY A 116 -10.29 11.76 -5.59
CA GLY A 116 -10.91 12.41 -4.42
C GLY A 116 -12.39 12.77 -4.59
N ASP A 117 -12.94 12.68 -5.81
CA ASP A 117 -14.37 12.93 -6.04
C ASP A 117 -15.23 11.81 -5.43
N ILE A 118 -16.21 12.18 -4.60
CA ILE A 118 -17.13 11.24 -3.97
C ILE A 118 -18.31 10.99 -4.91
N VAL A 119 -18.49 9.73 -5.31
CA VAL A 119 -19.58 9.29 -6.20
C VAL A 119 -20.64 8.57 -5.39
N ALA A 120 -21.88 9.05 -5.43
CA ALA A 120 -23.01 8.36 -4.82
C ALA A 120 -23.87 7.62 -5.86
N ASP A 121 -24.27 6.40 -5.51
CA ASP A 121 -25.22 5.58 -6.25
C ASP A 121 -26.68 6.05 -6.02
N ARG A 122 -27.54 5.87 -7.02
CA ARG A 122 -28.95 6.25 -7.00
C ARG A 122 -29.78 5.10 -6.44
N VAL A 123 -30.32 5.27 -5.23
CA VAL A 123 -31.14 4.24 -4.59
C VAL A 123 -32.64 4.34 -4.96
N ASN A 124 -33.15 5.51 -5.38
CA ASN A 124 -34.58 5.68 -5.71
C ASN A 124 -34.84 6.65 -6.90
N PHE A 125 -36.00 6.47 -7.54
CA PHE A 125 -36.36 7.10 -8.80
C PHE A 125 -36.86 8.56 -8.70
N ASP A 126 -37.24 9.07 -7.53
CA ASP A 126 -38.26 10.15 -7.46
C ASP A 126 -37.79 11.58 -7.12
N GLU A 127 -36.51 11.84 -6.79
CA GLU A 127 -36.17 13.18 -6.23
C GLU A 127 -35.29 14.09 -7.11
N PHE A 128 -34.73 13.60 -8.23
CA PHE A 128 -33.87 14.42 -9.10
C PHE A 128 -34.05 14.03 -10.58
N GLY A 129 -34.69 14.92 -11.34
CA GLY A 129 -35.13 14.68 -12.72
C GLY A 129 -34.03 14.25 -13.70
N THR A 130 -34.41 13.28 -14.54
CA THR A 130 -33.70 12.67 -15.70
C THR A 130 -32.49 11.77 -15.39
N LEU A 131 -32.24 10.86 -16.34
CA LEU A 131 -31.44 9.62 -16.23
C LEU A 131 -30.01 9.90 -15.73
N PHE A 132 -29.69 9.49 -14.51
CA PHE A 132 -28.43 9.84 -13.86
C PHE A 132 -27.94 8.70 -12.97
N LYS A 133 -26.64 8.36 -13.06
CA LYS A 133 -26.04 7.13 -12.47
C LYS A 133 -24.78 7.36 -11.62
N GLY A 134 -24.50 8.60 -11.24
CA GLY A 134 -23.46 8.90 -10.27
C GLY A 134 -23.24 10.40 -10.17
N ARG A 135 -23.51 11.00 -9.01
CA ARG A 135 -23.30 12.45 -8.78
C ARG A 135 -21.97 12.61 -8.07
N ILE A 136 -21.11 13.48 -8.59
CA ILE A 136 -20.01 14.04 -7.81
C ILE A 136 -20.68 14.87 -6.71
N LEU A 137 -20.69 14.35 -5.48
CA LEU A 137 -21.27 15.03 -4.32
C LEU A 137 -20.43 16.23 -3.92
N GLU A 138 -19.12 16.12 -4.09
CA GLU A 138 -18.14 17.14 -3.81
C GLU A 138 -17.01 17.00 -4.83
N LYS A 139 -16.69 18.10 -5.52
CA LYS A 139 -15.62 18.18 -6.51
C LYS A 139 -14.44 18.84 -5.84
N SER A 140 -13.32 18.14 -5.70
CA SER A 140 -12.08 18.79 -5.30
C SER A 140 -11.50 19.47 -6.54
N TYR A 141 -11.54 20.81 -6.57
CA TYR A 141 -10.89 21.61 -7.60
C TYR A 141 -9.36 21.59 -7.45
#